data_AF-A0A7T1MBZ2-F1
#
_entry.id   AF-A0A7T1MBZ2-F1
#
_cell.length_a   1.000
_cell.length_b   1.000
_cell.length_c   1.000
_cell.angle_alpha   90.00
_cell.angle_beta   90.00
_cell.angle_gamma   90.00
#
_symmetry.space_group_name_H-M   'P 1'
#
loop_
_entity.id
_entity.type
_entity.pdbx_description
1 polymer ?
#
loop_
_entity_poly.entity_id
_entity_poly.type
_entity_poly.pdbx_seq_one_letter_code
_entity_poly.pdbx_strand_id
1 'polypeptide(L)'
;MRMSHIYQPLMLMELLGRSSPAPAQDVARRILGEDVTQIEYYTERVKRMVGRVLTGNGITAYGNGAYSLIGGEELSDGERDELLELCRQRLDAFREQRGEEVFAHRSRHRSPISGSVKYRVLTRARGRCECCGAHEHQRAIEVDHIIPKNQGGSDDITNLQALCFRCNAGKRDTDCTDFRGLQARYGHPVAGCVFCALEGSGAASQQVV
;
A
#
# COMPACT_ATOMS: atom_id res chain seq x y z
N MET A 1 21.18 -2.85 19.78
CA MET A 1 19.88 -2.19 19.51
C MET A 1 18.77 -3.22 19.69
N ARG A 2 17.73 -2.92 20.48
CA ARG A 2 16.56 -3.83 20.60
C ARG A 2 15.77 -3.70 19.30
N MET A 3 15.84 -4.71 18.44
CA MET A 3 15.29 -4.67 17.07
C MET A 3 13.76 -4.84 17.11
N SER A 4 13.01 -3.73 17.14
CA SER A 4 11.56 -3.73 16.99
C SER A 4 11.08 -3.51 15.55
N HIS A 5 11.94 -2.97 14.67
CA HIS A 5 11.61 -2.76 13.24
C HIS A 5 12.89 -2.69 12.39
N ILE A 6 12.78 -3.05 11.10
CA ILE A 6 13.87 -2.95 10.11
C ILE A 6 14.31 -1.52 9.79
N TYR A 7 13.58 -0.49 10.25
CA TYR A 7 13.85 0.91 9.85
C TYR A 7 15.16 1.43 10.46
N GLN A 8 15.45 1.05 11.70
CA GLN A 8 16.64 1.52 12.39
C GLN A 8 17.93 1.06 11.69
N PRO A 9 18.14 -0.24 11.37
CA PRO A 9 19.33 -0.64 10.63
C PRO A 9 19.38 -0.02 9.23
N LEU A 10 18.26 0.12 8.53
CA LEU A 10 18.23 0.74 7.19
C LEU A 10 18.63 2.22 7.20
N MET A 11 18.15 2.97 8.21
CA MET A 11 18.57 4.37 8.38
C MET A 11 20.06 4.46 8.70
N LEU A 12 20.58 3.61 9.59
CA LEU A 12 22.00 3.60 9.91
C LEU A 12 22.87 3.23 8.69
N MET A 13 22.45 2.26 7.88
CA MET A 13 23.15 1.92 6.64
C MET A 13 23.20 3.08 5.66
N GLU A 14 22.10 3.82 5.49
CA GLU A 14 22.06 5.01 4.61
C GLU A 14 22.98 6.12 5.12
N LEU A 15 23.05 6.33 6.44
CA LEU A 15 23.92 7.35 7.04
C LEU A 15 25.40 6.96 6.98
N LEU A 16 25.74 5.71 7.28
CA LEU A 16 27.13 5.22 7.28
C LEU A 16 27.73 5.14 5.87
N GLY A 17 26.89 4.99 4.84
CA GLY A 17 27.32 4.92 3.45
C GLY A 17 27.68 6.28 2.81
N ARG A 18 27.56 7.39 3.54
CA ARG A 18 27.70 8.74 3.00
C ARG A 18 28.71 9.56 3.79
N SER A 19 29.47 10.41 3.10
CA SER A 19 30.36 11.40 3.72
C SER A 19 29.65 12.71 4.09
N SER A 20 28.39 12.87 3.68
CA SER A 20 27.54 14.02 3.96
C SER A 20 26.20 13.59 4.56
N PRO A 21 25.49 14.48 5.28
CA PRO A 21 24.18 14.15 5.85
C PRO A 21 23.19 13.66 4.80
N ALA A 22 22.47 12.57 5.10
CA ALA A 22 21.44 12.05 4.22
C ALA A 22 20.13 12.87 4.36
N PRO A 23 19.56 13.39 3.26
CA PRO A 23 18.21 13.93 3.28
C PRO A 23 17.20 12.87 3.74
N ALA A 24 16.17 13.28 4.48
CA ALA A 24 15.13 12.36 4.97
C ALA A 24 14.43 11.58 3.84
N GLN A 25 14.34 12.18 2.64
CA GLN A 25 13.76 11.54 1.45
C GLN A 25 14.58 10.33 0.97
N ASP A 26 15.89 10.33 1.14
CA ASP A 26 16.75 9.24 0.71
C ASP A 26 16.63 8.06 1.67
N VAL A 27 16.58 8.33 2.98
CA VAL A 27 16.25 7.32 4.01
C VAL A 27 14.87 6.71 3.74
N ALA A 28 13.88 7.53 3.39
CA ALA A 28 12.54 7.04 3.06
C ALA A 28 12.55 6.14 1.81
N ARG A 29 13.27 6.51 0.75
CA ARG A 29 13.44 5.66 -0.45
C ARG A 29 14.09 4.32 -0.10
N ARG A 30 15.11 4.33 0.76
CA ARG A 30 15.77 3.09 1.21
C ARG A 30 14.81 2.18 1.96
N ILE A 31 14.00 2.73 2.85
CA ILE A 31 12.99 1.98 3.59
C ILE A 31 11.92 1.40 2.65
N LEU A 32 11.42 2.20 1.70
CA LEU A 32 10.42 1.75 0.73
C LEU A 32 10.93 0.59 -0.14
N GLY A 33 12.22 0.54 -0.42
CA GLY A 33 12.86 -0.53 -1.17
C GLY A 33 12.87 -1.90 -0.48
N GLU A 34 12.57 -1.94 0.83
CA GLU A 34 12.58 -3.16 1.65
C GLU A 34 11.17 -3.53 2.16
N ASP A 35 10.17 -2.70 1.88
CA ASP A 35 8.78 -2.96 2.27
C ASP A 35 8.18 -4.05 1.37
N VAL A 36 8.26 -5.30 1.84
CA VAL A 36 7.78 -6.50 1.14
C VAL A 36 6.35 -6.33 0.63
N THR A 37 5.46 -5.73 1.42
CA THR A 37 4.05 -5.57 1.03
C THR A 37 3.88 -4.59 -0.13
N GLN A 38 4.63 -3.50 -0.12
CA GLN A 38 4.64 -2.53 -1.22
C GLN A 38 5.31 -3.13 -2.47
N ILE A 39 6.41 -3.86 -2.30
CA ILE A 39 7.11 -4.52 -3.41
C ILE A 39 6.18 -5.52 -4.10
N GLU A 40 5.47 -6.36 -3.36
CA GLU A 40 4.50 -7.31 -3.92
C GLU A 40 3.37 -6.59 -4.67
N TYR A 41 2.81 -5.52 -4.08
CA TYR A 41 1.78 -4.72 -4.72
C TYR A 41 2.26 -4.11 -6.06
N TYR A 42 3.43 -3.48 -6.07
CA TYR A 42 3.98 -2.87 -7.28
C TYR A 42 4.42 -3.93 -8.30
N THR A 43 4.89 -5.10 -7.86
CA THR A 43 5.21 -6.23 -8.75
C THR A 43 3.99 -6.65 -9.56
N GLU A 44 2.85 -6.86 -8.91
CA GLU A 44 1.60 -7.19 -9.61
C GLU A 44 1.12 -6.06 -10.52
N ARG A 45 1.31 -4.81 -10.07
CA ARG A 45 0.97 -3.62 -10.85
C ARG A 45 1.83 -3.50 -12.12
N VAL A 46 3.13 -3.78 -12.04
CA VAL A 46 4.06 -3.82 -13.17
C VAL A 46 3.60 -4.87 -14.17
N LYS A 47 3.32 -6.11 -13.72
CA LYS A 47 2.88 -7.19 -14.62
C LYS A 47 1.62 -6.84 -15.40
N ARG A 48 0.60 -6.28 -14.72
CA ARG A 48 -0.73 -6.04 -15.31
C ARG A 48 -0.76 -4.83 -16.23
N MET A 49 0.08 -3.82 -15.98
CA MET A 49 0.06 -2.56 -16.73
C MET A 49 1.25 -2.43 -17.66
N VAL A 50 2.43 -2.09 -17.12
CA VAL A 50 3.59 -1.73 -17.93
C VAL A 50 4.16 -2.95 -18.64
N GLY A 51 4.29 -4.08 -17.94
CA GLY A 51 4.73 -5.35 -18.51
C GLY A 51 3.82 -5.80 -19.65
N ARG A 52 2.50 -5.84 -19.43
CA ARG A 52 1.52 -6.17 -20.48
C ARG A 52 1.67 -5.29 -21.72
N VAL A 53 1.81 -3.98 -21.54
CA VAL A 53 1.89 -3.02 -22.67
C VAL A 53 3.21 -3.18 -23.43
N LEU A 54 4.35 -3.18 -22.73
CA LEU A 54 5.66 -3.25 -23.38
C LEU A 54 5.91 -4.60 -24.04
N THR A 55 5.48 -5.70 -23.40
CA THR A 55 5.57 -7.04 -24.00
C THR A 55 4.61 -7.18 -25.19
N GLY A 56 3.38 -6.67 -25.08
CA GLY A 56 2.44 -6.65 -26.20
C GLY A 56 2.93 -5.86 -27.41
N ASN A 57 3.76 -4.84 -27.19
CA ASN A 57 4.37 -4.03 -28.24
C ASN A 57 5.71 -4.59 -28.75
N GLY A 58 6.14 -5.77 -28.30
CA GLY A 58 7.39 -6.40 -28.74
C GLY A 58 8.66 -5.68 -28.26
N ILE A 59 8.57 -4.90 -27.17
CA ILE A 59 9.72 -4.18 -26.60
C ILE A 59 10.42 -5.06 -25.56
N THR A 60 9.66 -5.73 -24.69
CA THR A 60 10.19 -6.55 -23.60
C THR A 60 9.69 -7.99 -23.67
N ALA A 61 10.50 -8.94 -23.20
CA ALA A 61 10.08 -10.31 -22.92
C ALA A 61 9.94 -10.52 -21.40
N TYR A 62 9.12 -11.49 -21.00
CA TYR A 62 8.97 -11.91 -19.60
C TYR A 62 9.17 -13.42 -19.48
N GLY A 63 10.12 -13.85 -18.64
CA GLY A 63 10.44 -15.25 -18.42
C GLY A 63 11.22 -15.45 -17.12
N ASN A 64 11.07 -16.61 -16.47
CA ASN A 64 11.74 -16.94 -15.20
C ASN A 64 11.56 -15.89 -14.09
N GLY A 65 10.41 -15.20 -14.07
CA GLY A 65 10.13 -14.16 -13.09
C GLY A 65 10.75 -12.78 -13.39
N ALA A 66 11.47 -12.62 -14.50
CA ALA A 66 12.19 -11.40 -14.85
C ALA A 66 11.77 -10.83 -16.23
N TYR A 67 11.98 -9.53 -16.40
CA TYR A 67 11.82 -8.84 -17.67
C TYR A 67 13.17 -8.64 -18.35
N SER A 68 13.22 -8.83 -19.67
CA SER A 68 14.36 -8.47 -20.51
C SER A 68 13.93 -7.57 -21.65
N LEU A 69 14.85 -6.72 -22.13
CA LEU A 69 14.63 -5.93 -23.35
C LEU A 69 14.96 -6.80 -24.56
N ILE A 70 14.04 -6.89 -25.52
CA ILE A 70 14.28 -7.66 -26.76
C ILE A 70 15.38 -6.96 -27.56
N GLY A 71 16.44 -7.68 -27.93
CA GLY A 71 17.64 -7.12 -28.56
C GLY A 71 18.54 -6.31 -27.61
N GLY A 72 18.22 -6.27 -26.31
CA GLY A 72 18.96 -5.45 -25.34
C GLY A 72 20.42 -5.89 -25.15
N GLU A 73 20.72 -7.18 -25.31
CA GLU A 73 22.09 -7.71 -25.18
C GLU A 73 23.01 -7.27 -26.34
N GLU A 74 22.43 -6.90 -27.49
CA GLU A 74 23.16 -6.49 -28.70
C GLU A 74 23.55 -4.99 -28.68
N LEU A 75 22.92 -4.20 -27.81
CA LEU A 75 23.23 -2.77 -27.68
C LEU A 75 24.64 -2.58 -27.14
N SER A 76 25.38 -1.64 -27.71
CA SER A 76 26.59 -1.10 -27.12
C SER A 76 26.27 -0.19 -25.92
N ASP A 77 27.25 0.10 -25.09
CA ASP A 77 27.07 1.00 -23.95
C ASP A 77 26.70 2.42 -24.41
N GLY A 78 27.23 2.87 -25.56
CA GLY A 78 26.85 4.15 -26.16
C GLY A 78 25.38 4.20 -26.61
N GLU A 79 24.88 3.14 -27.26
CA GLU A 79 23.46 3.05 -27.64
C GLU A 79 22.55 2.94 -26.42
N ARG A 80 22.97 2.21 -25.37
CA ARG A 80 22.25 2.17 -24.09
C ARG A 80 22.14 3.57 -23.47
N ASP A 81 23.24 4.32 -23.44
CA ASP A 81 23.27 5.68 -22.88
C ASP A 81 22.37 6.62 -23.67
N GLU A 82 22.39 6.55 -25.01
CA GLU A 82 21.50 7.35 -25.87
C GLU A 82 20.02 7.03 -25.63
N LEU A 83 19.67 5.74 -25.52
CA LEU A 83 18.29 5.31 -25.22
C LEU A 83 17.85 5.73 -23.81
N LEU A 84 18.73 5.61 -22.82
CA LEU A 84 18.46 6.07 -21.46
C LEU A 84 18.21 7.58 -21.44
N GLU A 85 19.02 8.33 -22.18
CA GLU A 85 18.87 9.78 -22.29
C GLU A 85 17.56 10.17 -22.99
N LEU A 86 17.18 9.46 -24.06
CA LEU A 86 15.88 9.66 -24.71
C LEU A 86 14.71 9.36 -23.76
N CYS A 87 14.84 8.35 -22.88
CA CYS A 87 13.83 8.04 -21.87
C CYS A 87 13.73 9.15 -20.80
N ARG A 88 14.86 9.71 -20.34
CA ARG A 88 14.88 10.85 -19.41
C ARG A 88 14.22 12.07 -20.04
N GLN A 89 14.61 12.43 -21.25
CA GLN A 89 14.03 13.56 -21.97
C GLN A 89 12.51 13.42 -22.14
N ARG A 90 12.01 12.22 -22.47
CA ARG A 90 10.55 11.99 -22.50
C ARG A 90 9.89 12.11 -21.14
N LEU A 91 10.54 11.65 -20.08
CA LEU A 91 10.01 11.78 -18.71
C LEU A 91 9.93 13.24 -18.28
N ASP A 92 10.96 14.02 -18.58
CA ASP A 92 11.03 15.44 -18.23
C ASP A 92 10.05 16.27 -19.07
N ALA A 93 9.95 16.02 -20.38
CA ALA A 93 8.92 16.63 -21.21
C ALA A 93 7.50 16.30 -20.72
N PHE A 94 7.25 15.06 -20.29
CA PHE A 94 5.97 14.67 -19.71
C PHE A 94 5.68 15.38 -18.37
N ARG A 95 6.70 15.60 -17.54
CA ARG A 95 6.60 16.37 -16.29
C ARG A 95 6.31 17.84 -16.55
N GLU A 96 6.98 18.45 -17.52
CA GLU A 96 6.75 19.85 -17.90
C GLU A 96 5.35 20.06 -18.49
N GLN A 97 4.91 19.16 -19.38
CA GLN A 97 3.60 19.28 -20.03
C GLN A 97 2.41 19.14 -19.07
N ARG A 98 2.56 18.36 -17.98
CA ARG A 98 1.52 18.16 -16.96
C ARG A 98 1.73 18.98 -15.67
N GLY A 99 2.85 19.70 -15.53
CA GLY A 99 3.23 20.41 -14.31
C GLY A 99 3.45 19.49 -13.10
N GLU A 100 3.42 20.06 -11.88
CA GLU A 100 3.46 19.32 -10.60
C GLU A 100 2.31 18.28 -10.44
N GLU A 101 1.36 18.25 -11.38
CA GLU A 101 0.18 17.39 -11.34
C GLU A 101 0.42 15.93 -11.74
N VAL A 102 1.61 15.56 -12.22
CA VAL A 102 1.98 14.16 -12.46
C VAL A 102 1.77 13.30 -11.20
N PHE A 103 1.92 13.90 -10.01
CA PHE A 103 1.59 13.28 -8.72
C PHE A 103 0.41 13.93 -7.98
N ALA A 104 -0.16 15.05 -8.45
CA ALA A 104 -1.26 15.74 -7.75
C ALA A 104 -2.56 14.92 -7.71
N HIS A 105 -2.78 13.97 -8.61
CA HIS A 105 -3.89 13.03 -8.47
C HIS A 105 -3.81 12.20 -7.17
N ARG A 106 -2.62 12.04 -6.56
CA ARG A 106 -2.46 11.48 -5.21
C ARG A 106 -2.38 12.53 -4.10
N SER A 107 -1.96 13.76 -4.41
CA SER A 107 -1.75 14.81 -3.39
C SER A 107 -3.01 15.64 -3.08
N ARG A 108 -3.98 15.72 -4.00
CA ARG A 108 -5.09 16.70 -3.90
C ARG A 108 -5.96 16.61 -2.65
N HIS A 109 -5.88 15.54 -1.84
CA HIS A 109 -6.67 15.44 -0.60
C HIS A 109 -6.02 14.68 0.57
N ARG A 110 -4.69 14.56 0.63
CA ARG A 110 -4.02 13.85 1.74
C ARG A 110 -3.46 14.81 2.78
N SER A 111 -4.33 15.57 3.44
CA SER A 111 -4.00 15.94 4.82
C SER A 111 -3.80 14.64 5.61
N PRO A 112 -2.65 14.42 6.26
CA PRO A 112 -2.47 13.21 7.05
C PRO A 112 -3.55 13.15 8.13
N ILE A 113 -4.35 12.07 8.17
CA ILE A 113 -5.23 11.80 9.31
C ILE A 113 -4.34 11.79 10.55
N SER A 114 -4.71 12.58 11.56
CA SER A 114 -3.91 12.71 12.77
C SER A 114 -3.68 11.35 13.42
N GLY A 115 -2.51 11.16 14.02
CA GLY A 115 -2.15 9.89 14.66
C GLY A 115 -3.15 9.48 15.75
N SER A 116 -3.71 10.45 16.48
CA SER A 116 -4.73 10.21 17.51
C SER A 116 -6.05 9.69 16.92
N VAL A 117 -6.49 10.22 15.78
CA VAL A 117 -7.69 9.73 15.09
C VAL A 117 -7.44 8.35 14.50
N LYS A 118 -6.27 8.11 13.88
CA LYS A 118 -5.90 6.77 13.38
C LYS A 118 -5.92 5.72 14.49
N TYR A 119 -5.28 6.04 15.63
CA TYR A 119 -5.29 5.16 16.80
C TYR A 119 -6.72 4.83 17.23
N ARG A 120 -7.60 5.83 17.39
CA ARG A 120 -9.00 5.60 17.76
C ARG A 120 -9.77 4.70 16.80
N VAL A 121 -9.55 4.84 15.48
CA VAL A 121 -10.19 3.98 14.46
C VAL A 121 -9.71 2.53 14.59
N LEU A 122 -8.40 2.32 14.70
CA LEU A 122 -7.82 0.98 14.82
C LEU A 122 -8.21 0.31 16.14
N THR A 123 -8.21 1.05 17.26
CA THR A 123 -8.67 0.56 18.57
C THR A 123 -10.14 0.18 18.53
N ARG A 124 -11.01 1.00 17.92
CA ARG A 124 -12.44 0.67 17.72
C ARG A 124 -12.59 -0.65 16.98
N ALA A 125 -11.82 -0.84 15.91
CA ALA A 125 -11.87 -2.03 15.08
C ALA A 125 -11.14 -3.24 15.69
N ARG A 126 -10.52 -3.09 16.88
CA ARG A 126 -9.75 -4.14 17.58
C ARG A 126 -8.68 -4.77 16.69
N GLY A 127 -7.99 -3.95 15.89
CA GLY A 127 -6.97 -4.41 14.95
C GLY A 127 -7.52 -5.31 13.83
N ARG A 128 -8.82 -5.27 13.54
CA ARG A 128 -9.46 -6.09 12.48
C ARG A 128 -9.95 -5.25 11.33
N CYS A 129 -9.92 -5.83 10.13
CA CYS A 129 -10.60 -5.27 8.97
C CYS A 129 -12.12 -5.32 9.20
N GLU A 130 -12.79 -4.17 9.13
CA GLU A 130 -14.24 -4.03 9.31
C GLU A 130 -15.03 -4.67 8.15
N CYS A 131 -14.41 -4.86 6.98
CA CYS A 131 -15.01 -5.58 5.84
C CYS A 131 -14.87 -7.11 5.92
N CYS A 132 -13.66 -7.65 6.13
CA CYS A 132 -13.40 -9.10 6.04
C CYS A 132 -13.00 -9.80 7.36
N GLY A 133 -12.84 -9.06 8.45
CA GLY A 133 -12.53 -9.63 9.78
C GLY A 133 -11.08 -10.03 10.02
N ALA A 134 -10.21 -9.99 9.00
CA ALA A 134 -8.78 -10.30 9.13
C ALA A 134 -8.11 -9.44 10.21
N HIS A 135 -7.30 -10.06 11.06
CA HIS A 135 -6.55 -9.38 12.13
C HIS A 135 -5.27 -8.73 11.58
N GLU A 136 -4.74 -7.72 12.27
CA GLU A 136 -3.51 -7.01 11.90
C GLU A 136 -2.28 -7.90 11.80
N HIS A 137 -2.24 -8.99 12.57
CA HIS A 137 -1.19 -10.02 12.48
C HIS A 137 -1.29 -10.87 11.20
N GLN A 138 -2.45 -10.91 10.54
CA GLN A 138 -2.67 -11.64 9.29
C GLN A 138 -2.52 -10.73 8.07
N ARG A 139 -2.97 -9.47 8.18
CA ARG A 139 -2.91 -8.48 7.10
C ARG A 139 -2.78 -7.08 7.69
N ALA A 140 -1.93 -6.24 7.08
CA ALA A 140 -1.84 -4.84 7.44
C ALA A 140 -3.21 -4.14 7.32
N ILE A 141 -3.59 -3.41 8.37
CA ILE A 141 -4.84 -2.66 8.47
C ILE A 141 -4.52 -1.17 8.34
N GLU A 142 -5.27 -0.51 7.47
CA GLU A 142 -5.18 0.91 7.18
C GLU A 142 -6.49 1.61 7.55
N VAL A 143 -6.41 2.92 7.75
CA VAL A 143 -7.60 3.77 7.91
C VAL A 143 -8.02 4.26 6.54
N ASP A 144 -9.25 3.92 6.17
CA ASP A 144 -9.91 4.30 4.91
C ASP A 144 -11.08 5.25 5.17
N HIS A 145 -11.36 6.12 4.20
CA HIS A 145 -12.52 7.00 4.23
C HIS A 145 -13.75 6.27 3.68
N ILE A 146 -14.87 6.28 4.40
CA ILE A 146 -16.15 5.74 3.94
C ILE A 146 -16.55 6.49 2.69
N ILE A 147 -16.84 7.80 2.80
CA ILE A 147 -16.97 8.69 1.65
C ILE A 147 -15.57 9.06 1.17
N PRO A 148 -15.17 8.69 -0.04
CA PRO A 148 -13.86 9.01 -0.58
C PRO A 148 -13.55 10.51 -0.57
N LYS A 149 -12.27 10.86 -0.41
CA LYS A 149 -11.82 12.25 -0.40
C LYS A 149 -12.17 13.05 -1.65
N ASN A 150 -12.05 12.43 -2.83
CA ASN A 150 -12.44 13.01 -4.12
C ASN A 150 -13.96 13.27 -4.25
N GLN A 151 -14.77 12.71 -3.35
CA GLN A 151 -16.22 12.94 -3.24
C GLN A 151 -16.59 13.83 -2.05
N GLY A 152 -15.60 14.52 -1.43
CA GLY A 152 -15.85 15.43 -0.31
C GLY A 152 -15.81 14.80 1.08
N GLY A 153 -15.26 13.59 1.23
CA GLY A 153 -15.13 12.92 2.52
C GLY A 153 -14.33 13.71 3.57
N SER A 154 -14.84 13.80 4.80
CA SER A 154 -14.14 14.44 5.92
C SER A 154 -13.10 13.50 6.55
N ASP A 155 -12.14 14.07 7.30
CA ASP A 155 -11.20 13.30 8.15
C ASP A 155 -11.76 13.00 9.55
N ASP A 156 -13.04 13.32 9.78
CA ASP A 156 -13.69 13.00 11.04
C ASP A 156 -13.80 11.49 11.21
N ILE A 157 -13.65 11.03 12.46
CA ILE A 157 -13.76 9.61 12.80
C ILE A 157 -15.08 8.97 12.33
N THR A 158 -16.13 9.79 12.14
CA THR A 158 -17.43 9.38 11.63
C THR A 158 -17.40 8.97 10.16
N ASN A 159 -16.41 9.43 9.38
CA ASN A 159 -16.17 9.05 7.99
C ASN A 159 -15.01 8.05 7.85
N LEU A 160 -14.49 7.48 8.94
CA LEU A 160 -13.32 6.60 8.90
C LEU A 160 -13.62 5.17 9.33
N GLN A 161 -13.03 4.22 8.58
CA GLN A 161 -13.11 2.78 8.79
C GLN A 161 -11.75 2.09 8.70
N ALA A 162 -11.61 0.93 9.35
CA ALA A 162 -10.39 0.13 9.35
C ALA A 162 -10.48 -0.98 8.31
N LEU A 163 -9.67 -0.92 7.24
CA LEU A 163 -9.67 -1.92 6.17
C LEU A 163 -8.28 -2.52 5.96
N CYS A 164 -8.22 -3.81 5.65
CA CYS A 164 -6.97 -4.39 5.16
C CYS A 164 -6.69 -3.90 3.73
N PHE A 165 -5.42 -3.90 3.32
CA PHE A 165 -5.00 -3.41 2.00
C PHE A 165 -5.81 -4.02 0.82
N ARG A 166 -6.21 -5.30 0.91
CA ARG A 166 -7.02 -5.96 -0.12
C ARG A 166 -8.44 -5.39 -0.21
N CYS A 167 -9.11 -5.21 0.93
CA CYS A 167 -10.45 -4.65 0.99
C CYS A 167 -10.43 -3.17 0.57
N ASN A 168 -9.44 -2.41 1.05
CA ASN A 168 -9.24 -1.02 0.68
C ASN A 168 -9.05 -0.86 -0.84
N ALA A 169 -8.14 -1.65 -1.43
CA ALA A 169 -7.91 -1.67 -2.87
C ALA A 169 -9.14 -2.13 -3.68
N GLY A 170 -9.99 -2.98 -3.09
CA GLY A 170 -11.25 -3.42 -3.68
C GLY A 170 -12.32 -2.32 -3.70
N LYS A 171 -12.46 -1.59 -2.59
CA LYS A 171 -13.42 -0.48 -2.44
C LYS A 171 -13.13 0.68 -3.39
N ARG A 172 -11.85 1.02 -3.56
CA ARG A 172 -11.39 2.17 -4.37
C ARG A 172 -11.97 3.50 -3.88
N ASP A 173 -11.72 4.55 -4.65
CA ASP A 173 -12.21 5.91 -4.43
C ASP A 173 -13.59 6.18 -5.07
N THR A 174 -14.33 5.13 -5.41
CA THR A 174 -15.63 5.19 -6.07
C THR A 174 -16.79 4.67 -5.23
N ASP A 175 -16.50 3.90 -4.18
CA ASP A 175 -17.50 3.27 -3.31
C ASP A 175 -17.55 3.97 -1.94
N CYS A 176 -18.77 4.19 -1.44
CA CYS A 176 -19.06 4.83 -0.15
C CYS A 176 -19.55 3.85 0.93
N THR A 177 -19.37 2.54 0.73
CA THR A 177 -19.88 1.52 1.64
C THR A 177 -19.25 1.66 3.03
N ASP A 178 -20.12 1.72 4.04
CA ASP A 178 -19.77 1.70 5.44
C ASP A 178 -19.70 0.26 5.94
N PHE A 179 -18.47 -0.24 6.13
CA PHE A 179 -18.25 -1.60 6.64
C PHE A 179 -18.23 -1.67 8.17
N ARG A 180 -18.41 -0.54 8.88
CA ARG A 180 -18.43 -0.55 10.34
C ARG A 180 -19.60 -1.38 10.84
N GLY A 181 -19.39 -2.10 11.94
CA GLY A 181 -20.43 -2.92 12.55
C GLY A 181 -20.84 -4.17 11.76
N LEU A 182 -20.20 -4.48 10.62
CA LEU A 182 -20.48 -5.72 9.88
C LEU A 182 -20.30 -6.95 10.78
N GLN A 183 -19.27 -6.96 11.62
CA GLN A 183 -19.03 -8.02 12.61
C GLN A 183 -20.21 -8.21 13.58
N ALA A 184 -20.88 -7.14 13.99
CA ALA A 184 -22.04 -7.25 14.87
C ALA A 184 -23.21 -7.97 14.17
N ARG A 185 -23.33 -7.84 12.84
CA ARG A 185 -24.36 -8.52 12.04
C ARG A 185 -24.13 -10.03 11.95
N TYR A 186 -22.88 -10.49 12.01
CA TYR A 186 -22.52 -11.91 12.05
C TYR A 186 -22.49 -12.50 13.46
N GLY A 187 -22.53 -11.67 14.50
CA GLY A 187 -22.50 -12.09 15.91
C GLY A 187 -23.84 -12.57 16.46
N HIS A 188 -24.85 -12.78 15.63
CA HIS A 188 -26.13 -13.34 16.07
C HIS A 188 -26.08 -14.87 16.03
N PRO A 189 -26.02 -15.55 17.18
CA PRO A 189 -26.05 -17.00 17.20
C PRO A 189 -27.38 -17.49 16.62
N VAL A 190 -27.29 -18.32 15.58
CA VAL A 190 -28.46 -18.93 14.96
C VAL A 190 -28.84 -20.16 15.80
N ALA A 191 -30.10 -20.20 16.25
CA ALA A 191 -30.61 -21.34 16.99
C ALA A 191 -30.45 -22.64 16.17
N GLY A 192 -29.78 -23.65 16.76
CA GLY A 192 -29.48 -24.92 16.09
C GLY A 192 -28.22 -24.92 15.20
N CYS A 193 -27.49 -23.80 15.09
CA CYS A 193 -26.21 -23.80 14.38
C CYS A 193 -25.11 -24.45 15.23
N VAL A 194 -24.59 -25.58 14.74
CA VAL A 194 -23.51 -26.33 15.39
C VAL A 194 -22.26 -25.46 15.56
N PHE A 195 -21.95 -24.57 14.61
CA PHE A 195 -20.78 -23.68 14.69
C PHE A 195 -20.96 -22.54 15.72
N CYS A 196 -22.15 -21.95 15.81
CA CYS A 196 -22.45 -20.93 16.84
C CYS A 196 -22.38 -21.53 18.25
N ALA A 197 -22.77 -22.80 18.41
CA ALA A 197 -22.67 -23.51 19.68
C ALA A 197 -21.20 -23.79 20.07
N LEU A 198 -20.31 -24.01 19.10
CA LEU A 198 -18.88 -24.23 19.36
C LEU A 198 -18.18 -22.93 19.81
N GLU A 199 -18.46 -21.80 19.17
CA GLU A 199 -17.84 -20.50 19.50
C GLU A 199 -18.25 -19.94 20.88
N GLY A 200 -19.46 -20.26 21.36
CA GLY A 200 -19.93 -19.87 22.70
C GLY A 200 -19.09 -20.43 23.86
N SER A 201 -18.28 -21.46 23.61
CA SER A 201 -17.45 -22.14 24.60
C SER A 201 -16.06 -21.53 24.79
N GLY A 202 -15.62 -20.65 23.87
CA GLY A 202 -14.23 -20.18 23.78
C GLY A 202 -14.02 -18.68 24.06
N ALA A 203 -15.07 -17.88 24.22
CA ALA A 203 -14.97 -16.42 24.33
C ALA A 203 -14.77 -15.91 25.78
N ALA A 204 -14.32 -16.75 26.70
CA ALA A 204 -14.04 -16.38 28.09
C ALA A 204 -12.57 -16.63 28.44
N SER A 205 -11.63 -15.90 27.82
CA SER A 205 -10.34 -15.54 28.44
C SER A 205 -9.43 -14.80 27.45
N GLN A 206 -9.44 -13.47 27.54
CA GLN A 206 -8.23 -12.64 27.45
C GLN A 206 -8.58 -11.28 28.03
N GLN A 207 -8.79 -11.26 29.34
CA GLN A 207 -8.58 -10.06 30.13
C GLN A 207 -7.07 -9.85 30.21
N VAL A 208 -6.69 -8.64 29.84
CA VAL A 208 -5.35 -8.06 29.97
C VAL A 208 -4.88 -8.18 31.42
N VAL A 209 -3.69 -8.74 31.61
CA VAL A 209 -2.80 -8.46 32.74
C VAL A 209 -1.60 -7.72 32.16
#